data_AF-A0A6P4BSE1-F1
#
_entry.id   AF-A0A6P4BSE1-F1
#
_cell.length_a   1.000
_cell.length_b   1.000
_cell.length_c   1.000
_cell.angle_alpha   90.00
_cell.angle_beta   90.00
_cell.angle_gamma   90.00
#
_symmetry.space_group_name_H-M   'P 1'
#
loop_
_entity.id
_entity.type
_entity.pdbx_description
1 polymer ?
#
loop_
_entity_poly.entity_id
_entity_poly.type
_entity_poly.pdbx_seq_one_letter_code
_entity_poly.pdbx_strand_id
1 'polypeptide(L)'
;MAKPVADSHINRAAVQATNDDASASKLSCVKKGYMKDDYIHLFVRRPVRRSPIINRGYFARWAALRKLLNQFLESESNADEHGQVKKQILSLGAGFDTTFFQLQDEGKAPYLYVELDFKEVGIWKPSLLPLGFCC
;
A
#
# COMPACT_ATOMS: atom_id res chain seq x y z
N MET A 1 28.12 32.84 -9.11
CA MET A 1 26.75 32.64 -9.65
C MET A 1 26.37 31.18 -9.46
N ALA A 2 25.43 30.89 -8.56
CA ALA A 2 24.92 29.53 -8.35
C ALA A 2 23.92 29.18 -9.47
N LYS A 3 24.03 27.98 -10.05
CA LYS A 3 23.09 27.46 -11.06
C LYS A 3 21.69 27.32 -10.45
N PRO A 4 20.62 27.62 -11.20
CA PRO A 4 19.25 27.44 -10.70
C PRO A 4 18.94 25.94 -10.57
N VAL A 5 18.30 25.57 -9.47
CA VAL A 5 17.81 24.22 -9.17
C VAL A 5 16.60 23.95 -10.07
N ALA A 6 16.84 23.57 -11.32
CA ALA A 6 15.86 22.89 -12.16
C ALA A 6 15.91 21.40 -11.81
N ASP A 7 14.80 20.81 -11.34
CA ASP A 7 14.44 19.36 -11.42
C ASP A 7 13.50 18.83 -10.30
N SER A 8 12.84 19.69 -9.51
CA SER A 8 11.89 19.18 -8.49
C SER A 8 10.49 18.89 -9.04
N HIS A 9 10.02 19.60 -10.07
CA HIS A 9 8.65 19.46 -10.59
C HIS A 9 8.47 18.29 -11.57
N ILE A 10 9.47 17.98 -12.41
CA ILE A 10 9.42 16.87 -13.38
C ILE A 10 9.41 15.52 -12.66
N ASN A 11 10.17 15.40 -11.57
CA ASN A 11 10.23 14.18 -10.76
C ASN A 11 8.89 13.86 -10.07
N ARG A 12 8.09 14.87 -9.68
CA ARG A 12 6.82 14.64 -8.97
C ARG A 12 5.73 14.04 -9.85
N ALA A 13 5.59 14.53 -11.08
CA ALA A 13 4.65 13.96 -12.05
C ALA A 13 5.02 12.51 -12.42
N ALA A 14 6.31 12.21 -12.52
CA ALA A 14 6.80 10.85 -12.77
C ALA A 14 6.51 9.90 -11.58
N VAL A 15 6.65 10.38 -10.34
CA VAL A 15 6.32 9.61 -9.13
C VAL A 15 4.82 9.29 -9.08
N GLN A 16 3.95 10.27 -9.37
CA GLN A 16 2.50 10.06 -9.42
C GLN A 16 2.10 9.06 -10.51
N ALA A 17 2.67 9.20 -11.72
CA ALA A 17 2.43 8.27 -12.82
C ALA A 17 2.85 6.83 -12.47
N THR A 18 3.95 6.68 -11.72
CA THR A 18 4.42 5.36 -11.25
C THR A 18 3.45 4.73 -10.25
N ASN A 19 2.89 5.53 -9.34
CA ASN A 19 1.87 5.07 -8.39
C ASN A 19 0.56 4.67 -9.08
N ASP A 20 0.11 5.43 -10.08
CA ASP A 20 -1.07 5.09 -10.89
C ASP A 20 -0.85 3.79 -11.67
N ASP A 21 0.33 3.61 -12.27
CA ASP A 21 0.71 2.40 -13.01
C ASP A 21 0.74 1.16 -12.08
N ALA A 22 1.27 1.32 -10.87
CA ALA A 22 1.29 0.28 -9.85
C ALA A 22 -0.12 -0.10 -9.38
N SER A 23 -0.99 0.88 -9.14
CA SER A 23 -2.37 0.65 -8.70
C SER A 23 -3.20 -0.03 -9.79
N ALA A 24 -3.04 0.39 -11.05
CA ALA A 24 -3.67 -0.27 -12.19
C ALA A 24 -3.18 -1.73 -12.36
N SER A 25 -1.90 -1.99 -12.11
CA SER A 25 -1.32 -3.33 -12.15
C SER A 25 -1.84 -4.23 -11.02
N LYS A 26 -1.99 -3.70 -9.80
CA LYS A 26 -2.66 -4.40 -8.69
C LYS A 26 -4.13 -4.75 -9.05
N LEU A 27 -4.89 -3.81 -9.59
CA LEU A 27 -6.27 -4.08 -10.03
C LEU A 27 -6.35 -5.14 -11.14
N SER A 28 -5.39 -5.16 -12.07
CA SER A 28 -5.29 -6.22 -13.09
C SER A 28 -5.13 -7.61 -12.46
N CYS A 29 -4.29 -7.73 -11.42
CA CYS A 29 -4.12 -8.97 -10.67
C CYS A 29 -5.40 -9.41 -9.96
N VAL A 30 -6.09 -8.48 -9.29
CA VAL A 30 -7.35 -8.75 -8.57
C VAL A 30 -8.42 -9.23 -9.53
N LYS A 31 -8.63 -8.53 -10.65
CA LYS A 31 -9.61 -8.92 -11.68
C LYS A 31 -9.32 -10.29 -12.32
N LYS A 32 -8.07 -10.75 -12.25
CA LYS A 32 -7.63 -12.05 -12.75
C LYS A 32 -7.61 -13.14 -11.67
N GLY A 33 -7.97 -12.80 -10.43
CA GLY A 33 -8.02 -13.75 -9.31
C GLY A 33 -6.65 -14.13 -8.74
N TYR A 34 -5.59 -13.38 -9.03
CA TYR A 34 -4.28 -13.63 -8.43
C TYR A 34 -4.25 -13.25 -6.95
N MET A 35 -4.95 -12.19 -6.57
CA MET A 35 -5.03 -11.70 -5.19
C MET A 35 -6.44 -11.22 -4.89
N LYS A 36 -6.83 -11.21 -3.62
CA LYS A 36 -8.09 -10.64 -3.17
C LYS A 36 -7.81 -9.28 -2.55
N ASP A 37 -8.40 -8.24 -3.12
CA ASP A 37 -8.34 -6.88 -2.60
C ASP A 37 -9.60 -6.14 -3.04
N ASP A 38 -10.50 -5.94 -2.06
CA ASP A 38 -11.80 -5.33 -2.29
C ASP A 38 -11.71 -3.79 -2.29
N TYR A 39 -10.54 -3.20 -2.05
CA TYR A 39 -10.36 -1.75 -1.88
C TYR A 39 -9.64 -1.08 -3.04
N ILE A 40 -8.75 -1.79 -3.75
CA ILE A 40 -7.90 -1.19 -4.80
C ILE A 40 -8.69 -0.52 -5.93
N HIS A 41 -9.93 -0.96 -6.17
CA HIS A 41 -10.80 -0.40 -7.20
C HIS A 41 -11.19 1.06 -6.93
N LEU A 42 -11.19 1.49 -5.66
CA LEU A 42 -11.47 2.88 -5.27
C LEU A 42 -10.36 3.85 -5.68
N PHE A 43 -9.13 3.34 -5.81
CA PHE A 43 -7.94 4.15 -6.10
C PHE A 43 -7.56 4.17 -7.58
N VAL A 44 -8.20 3.34 -8.41
CA VAL A 44 -7.87 3.22 -9.84
C VAL A 44 -8.96 3.85 -10.70
N ARG A 45 -8.64 4.98 -11.33
CA ARG A 45 -9.56 5.67 -12.25
C ARG A 45 -9.81 4.92 -13.55
N ARG A 46 -8.77 4.25 -14.09
CA ARG A 46 -8.82 3.54 -15.38
C ARG A 46 -8.22 2.15 -15.25
N PRO A 47 -9.02 1.08 -15.30
CA PRO A 47 -8.50 -0.28 -15.28
C PRO A 47 -7.69 -0.58 -16.56
N VAL A 48 -6.46 -1.05 -16.39
CA VAL A 48 -5.59 -1.47 -17.50
C VAL A 48 -5.30 -2.95 -17.38
N ARG A 49 -5.40 -3.71 -18.48
CA ARG A 49 -5.00 -5.13 -18.49
C ARG A 49 -3.48 -5.22 -18.67
N ARG A 50 -2.82 -5.98 -17.79
CA ARG A 50 -1.38 -6.29 -17.92
C ARG A 50 -1.16 -7.71 -18.41
N SER A 51 0.04 -7.96 -18.95
CA SER A 51 0.45 -9.28 -19.40
C SER A 51 0.53 -10.28 -18.21
N PRO A 52 0.37 -11.59 -18.44
CA PRO A 52 0.44 -12.59 -17.38
C PRO A 52 1.76 -12.57 -16.59
N ILE A 53 2.89 -12.28 -17.25
CA ILE A 53 4.19 -12.20 -16.58
C ILE A 53 4.27 -11.03 -15.60
N ILE A 54 3.71 -9.88 -15.95
CA ILE A 54 3.63 -8.72 -15.06
C ILE A 54 2.72 -9.04 -13.86
N ASN A 55 1.55 -9.65 -14.11
CA ASN A 55 0.64 -10.01 -13.02
C ASN A 55 1.28 -11.01 -12.05
N ARG A 56 2.04 -12.00 -12.54
CA ARG A 56 2.80 -12.94 -11.69
C ARG A 56 3.85 -12.22 -10.84
N GLY A 57 4.59 -11.27 -11.41
CA GLY A 57 5.57 -10.48 -10.67
C GLY A 57 4.93 -9.64 -9.55
N TYR A 58 3.82 -8.97 -9.85
CA TYR A 58 3.06 -8.20 -8.85
C TYR A 58 2.46 -9.10 -7.76
N PHE A 59 1.92 -10.26 -8.14
CA PHE A 59 1.43 -11.24 -7.18
C PHE A 59 2.56 -11.74 -6.27
N ALA A 60 3.72 -12.09 -6.81
CA ALA A 60 4.85 -12.55 -6.02
C ALA A 60 5.31 -11.47 -5.01
N ARG A 61 5.38 -10.21 -5.45
CA ARG A 61 5.67 -9.07 -4.55
C ARG A 61 4.65 -8.95 -3.43
N TRP A 62 3.36 -8.98 -3.77
CA TRP A 62 2.27 -8.88 -2.79
C TRP A 62 2.30 -10.05 -1.80
N ALA A 63 2.43 -11.29 -2.28
CA ALA A 63 2.45 -12.49 -1.47
C ALA A 63 3.66 -12.53 -0.53
N ALA A 64 4.84 -12.13 -1.00
CA ALA A 64 6.04 -12.06 -0.17
C ALA A 64 5.88 -11.05 0.97
N LEU A 65 5.41 -9.82 0.67
CA LEU A 65 5.15 -8.81 1.69
C LEU A 65 4.06 -9.26 2.68
N ARG A 66 2.96 -9.84 2.19
CA ARG A 66 1.88 -10.35 3.03
C ARG A 66 2.38 -11.44 3.98
N LYS A 67 3.22 -12.35 3.50
CA LYS A 67 3.83 -13.39 4.32
C LYS A 67 4.71 -12.80 5.43
N LEU A 68 5.57 -11.84 5.10
CA LEU A 68 6.44 -11.19 6.09
C LEU A 68 5.63 -10.40 7.14
N LEU A 69 4.58 -9.69 6.70
CA LEU A 69 3.68 -8.98 7.61
C LEU A 69 2.96 -9.93 8.55
N ASN A 70 2.40 -11.03 8.04
CA ASN A 70 1.73 -12.02 8.88
C ASN A 70 2.70 -12.66 9.87
N GLN A 71 3.92 -13.02 9.44
CA GLN A 71 4.94 -13.55 10.35
C GLN A 71 5.32 -12.55 11.45
N PHE A 72 5.42 -11.25 11.11
CA PHE A 72 5.65 -10.21 12.11
C PHE A 72 4.46 -10.04 13.05
N LEU A 73 3.23 -10.11 12.56
CA LEU A 73 2.01 -9.97 13.35
C LEU A 73 1.69 -11.19 14.21
N GLU A 74 2.13 -12.38 13.79
CA GLU A 74 1.95 -13.65 14.50
C GLU A 74 3.14 -13.99 15.40
N SER A 75 4.29 -13.32 15.25
CA SER A 75 5.46 -13.59 16.11
C SER A 75 5.13 -13.35 17.59
N GLU A 76 5.22 -14.39 18.40
CA GLU A 76 5.14 -14.23 19.84
C GLU A 76 6.44 -13.59 20.31
N SER A 77 6.36 -12.34 20.76
CA SER A 77 7.40 -11.79 21.60
C SER A 77 7.28 -12.48 22.96
N ASN A 78 8.35 -13.11 23.44
CA ASN A 78 8.50 -13.53 24.83
C ASN A 78 8.41 -12.28 25.71
N ALA A 79 7.19 -11.84 25.99
CA ALA A 79 6.93 -10.69 26.83
C ALA A 79 6.93 -11.20 28.26
N ASP A 80 8.03 -10.90 28.95
CA ASP A 80 8.19 -11.09 30.39
C ASP A 80 6.98 -10.52 31.13
N GLU A 81 6.14 -11.39 31.70
CA GLU A 81 5.12 -11.21 32.75
C GLU A 81 4.17 -9.98 32.74
N HIS A 82 4.29 -9.01 31.83
CA HIS A 82 3.66 -7.67 31.90
C HIS A 82 2.90 -7.24 30.63
N GLY A 83 2.53 -8.17 29.75
CA GLY A 83 1.50 -7.96 28.72
C GLY A 83 1.97 -8.09 27.27
N GLN A 84 1.02 -8.24 26.34
CA GLN A 84 1.26 -8.40 24.91
C GLN A 84 2.04 -7.20 24.31
N VAL A 85 3.07 -7.49 23.52
CA VAL A 85 3.82 -6.45 22.78
C VAL A 85 2.93 -5.82 21.71
N LYS A 86 2.77 -4.50 21.78
CA LYS A 86 2.06 -3.70 20.79
C LYS A 86 2.88 -3.60 19.50
N LYS A 87 2.39 -4.21 18.42
CA LYS A 87 3.05 -4.20 17.11
C LYS A 87 2.65 -2.98 16.30
N GLN A 88 3.62 -2.33 15.68
CA GLN A 88 3.40 -1.15 14.84
C GLN A 88 4.01 -1.37 13.46
N ILE A 89 3.35 -0.88 12.42
CA ILE A 89 3.81 -0.95 11.04
C ILE A 89 3.96 0.45 10.48
N LEU A 90 5.11 0.75 9.88
CA LEU A 90 5.39 2.00 9.17
C LEU A 90 5.61 1.69 7.69
N SER A 91 4.67 2.08 6.84
CA SER A 91 4.75 1.96 5.38
C SER A 91 5.32 3.26 4.79
N LEU A 92 6.53 3.17 4.22
CA LEU A 92 7.21 4.30 3.58
C LEU A 92 6.97 4.27 2.06
N GLY A 93 6.47 5.36 1.50
CA GLY A 93 6.04 5.40 0.10
C GLY A 93 4.85 4.49 -0.15
N ALA A 94 3.85 4.55 0.75
CA ALA A 94 2.72 3.63 0.74
C ALA A 94 1.89 3.72 -0.55
N GLY A 95 1.87 4.85 -1.24
CA GLY A 95 1.04 5.06 -2.40
C GLY A 95 -0.43 4.85 -2.07
N PHE A 96 -1.14 4.22 -3.00
CA PHE A 96 -2.48 3.68 -2.77
C PHE A 96 -2.47 2.24 -2.25
N ASP A 97 -1.66 1.97 -1.21
CA ASP A 97 -1.71 0.69 -0.54
C ASP A 97 -2.99 0.50 0.29
N THR A 98 -3.52 -0.71 0.24
CA THR A 98 -4.79 -1.15 0.82
C THR A 98 -4.57 -2.24 1.88
N THR A 99 -3.31 -2.53 2.20
CA THR A 99 -2.89 -3.60 3.12
C THR A 99 -3.51 -3.43 4.50
N PHE A 100 -3.61 -2.18 4.99
CA PHE A 100 -4.23 -1.88 6.28
C PHE A 100 -5.69 -2.37 6.34
N PHE A 101 -6.52 -1.99 5.37
CA PHE A 101 -7.92 -2.40 5.31
C PHE A 101 -8.06 -3.93 5.20
N GLN A 102 -7.22 -4.56 4.37
CA GLN A 102 -7.18 -6.02 4.28
C GLN A 102 -6.82 -6.67 5.62
N LEU A 103 -5.86 -6.14 6.37
CA LEU A 103 -5.49 -6.66 7.70
C LEU A 103 -6.59 -6.42 8.73
N GLN A 104 -7.31 -5.30 8.64
CA GLN A 104 -8.44 -4.97 9.51
C GLN A 104 -9.60 -5.95 9.30
N ASP A 105 -9.98 -6.23 8.06
CA ASP A 105 -11.03 -7.21 7.73
C ASP A 105 -10.66 -8.64 8.14
N GLU A 106 -9.37 -8.98 8.07
CA GLU A 106 -8.85 -10.29 8.53
C GLU A 106 -8.73 -10.40 10.06
N GLY A 107 -9.01 -9.31 10.81
CA GLY A 107 -8.86 -9.28 12.27
C GLY A 107 -7.41 -9.30 12.75
N LYS A 108 -6.46 -8.96 11.86
CA LYS A 108 -5.00 -8.95 12.10
C LYS A 108 -4.43 -7.53 12.10
N ALA A 109 -5.23 -6.52 12.38
CA ALA A 109 -4.75 -5.14 12.41
C ALA A 109 -3.67 -4.96 13.50
N PRO A 110 -2.52 -4.29 13.18
CA PRO A 110 -1.55 -3.92 14.20
C PRO A 110 -2.14 -2.89 15.17
N TYR A 111 -1.43 -2.65 16.28
CA TYR A 111 -1.78 -1.58 17.21
C TYR A 111 -1.73 -0.19 16.54
N LEU A 112 -0.78 0.01 15.63
CA LEU A 112 -0.66 1.24 14.85
C LEU A 112 -0.14 0.92 13.45
N TYR A 113 -0.78 1.49 12.43
CA TYR A 113 -0.32 1.44 11.04
C TYR A 113 -0.16 2.87 10.54
N VAL A 114 1.07 3.29 10.26
CA VAL A 114 1.38 4.62 9.76
C VAL A 114 1.83 4.52 8.32
N GLU A 115 1.26 5.36 7.46
CA GLU A 115 1.66 5.50 6.08
C GLU A 115 2.29 6.87 5.85
N LEU A 116 3.49 6.88 5.27
CA LEU A 116 4.18 8.10 4.90
C LEU A 116 4.32 8.15 3.38
N ASP A 117 3.85 9.22 2.77
CA ASP A 117 4.03 9.51 1.34
C ASP A 117 4.16 11.02 1.10
N PHE A 118 4.54 11.40 -0.11
CA PHE A 118 4.54 12.78 -0.55
C PHE A 118 3.14 13.39 -0.41
N LYS A 119 3.12 14.68 -0.02
CA LYS A 119 1.88 15.44 0.26
C LYS A 119 0.80 15.28 -0.81
N GLU A 120 1.17 15.19 -2.08
CA GLU A 120 0.19 15.05 -3.16
C GLU A 120 -0.55 13.72 -3.06
N VAL A 121 0.15 12.59 -2.91
CA VAL A 121 -0.46 11.26 -2.74
C VAL A 121 -1.23 11.16 -1.43
N GLY A 122 -0.68 11.75 -0.35
CA GLY A 122 -1.33 11.83 0.96
C GLY A 122 -2.61 12.68 0.99
N ILE A 123 -2.82 13.61 0.05
CA ILE A 123 -4.07 14.39 -0.09
C ILE A 123 -5.12 13.64 -0.92
N TRP A 124 -4.69 12.89 -1.94
CA TRP A 124 -5.59 12.09 -2.77
C TRP A 124 -6.14 10.87 -2.04
N LYS A 125 -5.36 10.27 -1.13
CA LYS A 125 -5.77 9.04 -0.45
C LYS A 125 -7.02 9.22 0.46
N PRO A 126 -7.11 10.23 1.34
CA PRO A 126 -8.29 10.47 2.17
C PRO A 126 -9.53 10.89 1.36
N SER A 127 -9.35 11.56 0.23
CA SER A 127 -10.46 12.03 -0.62
C SER A 127 -11.10 10.92 -1.47
N LEU A 128 -10.39 9.80 -1.66
CA LEU A 128 -10.88 8.61 -2.35
C LEU A 128 -11.47 7.57 -1.40
N LEU A 129 -11.27 7.75 -0.10
CA LEU A 129 -11.82 6.89 0.95
C LEU A 129 -13.21 7.39 1.38
N PRO A 130 -14.22 6.52 1.49
CA PRO A 130 -15.49 6.88 2.13
C PRO A 130 -15.23 7.41 3.55
N LEU A 131 -16.06 8.33 4.04
CA LEU A 131 -15.95 9.06 5.33
C LEU A 131 -15.78 8.18 6.60
N GLY A 132 -15.78 6.85 6.50
CA GLY A 132 -15.53 5.89 7.58
C GLY A 132 -14.13 5.25 7.60
N PHE A 133 -13.23 5.58 6.67
CA PHE A 133 -11.91 4.94 6.53
C PHE A 133 -10.71 5.87 6.82
N CYS A 134 -10.96 7.11 7.24
CA CYS A 134 -9.90 8.03 7.64
C CYS A 134 -9.52 7.74 9.10
N CYS A 135 -8.31 7.24 9.32
CA CYS A 135 -7.69 7.14 10.65
C CYS A 135 -6.75 8.33 10.86
#